data_AF-A0A2V5LRQ1-F1
#
_entry.id   AF-A0A2V5LRQ1-F1
#
_cell.length_a   1.000
_cell.length_b   1.000
_cell.length_c   1.000
_cell.angle_alpha   90.00
_cell.angle_beta   90.00
_cell.angle_gamma   90.00
#
_symmetry.space_group_name_H-M   'P 1'
#
loop_
_entity.id
_entity.type
_entity.pdbx_description
1 polymer ?
#
loop_
_entity_poly.entity_id
_entity_poly.type
_entity_poly.pdbx_seq_one_letter_code
_entity_poly.pdbx_strand_id
1 'polypeptide(L)'
;MSSRSAPISPACQMQAVITAFILKPNWGSVLYHTFIPSWPRGHNAWQSLVAVLGTTISPYLFFWQASQEVEEEKAMGRRMLISREGATKREILDRRIDVGAGTFFSNLVMYFIILTTALTLYPHNERNIESSRQVAEALQPLAGPFAATLYTVGLIGVGLLAIPILAGSSAYAFAETLAWKQGLDKPVRSARYFYGVISVSTLLGIAMLFVKISPIKALFGASVINGVLAPFLLVGILVVASDRKLMQRQPSPWLSRIVVGLTAAIMLIAAGAMFFL
;
A
#
# COMPACT_ATOMS: atom_id res chain seq x y z
N MET A 1 -23.98 4.17 -12.25
CA MET A 1 -22.97 5.06 -12.87
C MET A 1 -21.63 4.38 -12.69
N SER A 2 -21.04 3.96 -13.81
CA SER A 2 -19.77 3.22 -13.90
C SER A 2 -18.63 4.02 -13.25
N SER A 3 -18.13 3.56 -12.10
CA SER A 3 -16.90 4.07 -11.50
C SER A 3 -15.71 3.48 -12.25
N ARG A 4 -15.36 4.13 -13.35
CA ARG A 4 -14.04 3.99 -13.96
C ARG A 4 -13.02 4.44 -12.92
N SER A 5 -12.24 3.50 -12.42
CA SER A 5 -10.99 3.75 -11.72
C SER A 5 -10.17 4.76 -12.53
N ALA A 6 -9.95 5.93 -11.95
CA ALA A 6 -9.15 6.98 -12.58
C ALA A 6 -7.73 6.42 -12.81
N PRO A 7 -7.23 6.40 -14.05
CA PRO A 7 -5.93 5.84 -14.33
C PRO A 7 -4.89 6.80 -13.76
N ILE A 8 -4.17 6.33 -12.74
CA ILE A 8 -2.82 6.82 -12.44
C ILE A 8 -2.11 6.86 -13.80
N SER A 9 -1.74 8.06 -14.28
CA SER A 9 -1.24 8.27 -15.64
C SER A 9 -0.34 7.12 -16.08
N PRO A 10 -0.78 6.24 -17.01
CA PRO A 10 0.00 5.07 -17.43
C PRO A 10 1.37 5.47 -17.97
N ALA A 11 1.53 6.73 -18.40
CA ALA A 11 2.79 7.31 -18.81
C ALA A 11 3.87 7.27 -17.71
N CYS A 12 3.55 7.57 -16.45
CA CYS A 12 4.55 7.58 -15.36
C CYS A 12 5.07 6.17 -15.04
N GLN A 13 4.21 5.16 -15.20
CA GLN A 13 4.56 3.76 -14.93
C GLN A 13 5.31 3.14 -16.10
N MET A 14 4.89 3.42 -17.33
CA MET A 14 5.61 3.02 -18.54
C MET A 14 7.01 3.66 -18.60
N GLN A 15 7.20 4.86 -18.06
CA GLN A 15 8.51 5.52 -18.01
C GLN A 15 9.56 4.66 -17.27
N ALA A 16 9.21 4.12 -16.09
CA ALA A 16 10.14 3.29 -15.30
C ALA A 16 10.53 1.99 -16.02
N VAL A 17 9.58 1.39 -16.75
CA VAL A 17 9.81 0.21 -17.59
C VAL A 17 10.76 0.55 -18.73
N ILE A 18 10.45 1.59 -19.51
CA ILE A 18 11.23 2.01 -20.68
C ILE A 18 12.67 2.32 -20.29
N THR A 19 12.88 2.96 -19.14
CA THR A 19 14.23 3.35 -18.75
C THR A 19 15.09 2.21 -18.19
N ALA A 20 14.49 1.21 -17.54
CA ALA A 20 15.23 0.00 -17.16
C ALA A 20 15.85 -0.69 -18.40
N PHE A 21 15.19 -0.60 -19.56
CA PHE A 21 15.74 -1.10 -20.83
C PHE A 21 16.77 -0.16 -21.47
N ILE A 22 16.62 1.17 -21.31
CA ILE A 22 17.55 2.17 -21.88
C ILE A 22 18.90 2.21 -21.16
N LEU A 23 18.93 2.01 -19.83
CA LEU A 23 20.15 2.06 -19.01
C LEU A 23 21.15 0.91 -19.28
N LYS A 24 20.85 0.00 -20.23
CA LYS A 24 21.65 -1.19 -20.57
C LYS A 24 22.23 -1.89 -19.32
N PRO A 25 21.39 -2.25 -18.34
CA PRO A 25 21.89 -2.94 -17.16
C PRO A 25 22.50 -4.28 -17.57
N ASN A 26 23.45 -4.77 -16.77
CA ASN A 26 23.89 -6.16 -16.89
C ASN A 26 22.71 -7.05 -16.45
N TRP A 27 21.88 -7.46 -17.41
CA TRP A 27 20.70 -8.28 -17.18
C TRP A 27 21.04 -9.59 -16.46
N GLY A 28 22.25 -10.12 -16.64
CA GLY A 28 22.73 -11.30 -15.90
C GLY A 28 22.79 -11.04 -14.39
N SER A 29 23.34 -9.90 -13.97
CA SER A 29 23.39 -9.50 -12.56
C SER A 29 22.00 -9.12 -12.00
N VAL A 30 21.19 -8.43 -12.79
CA VAL A 30 19.81 -8.09 -12.40
C VAL A 30 18.97 -9.34 -12.18
N LEU A 31 19.02 -10.31 -13.10
CA LEU A 31 18.30 -11.59 -12.97
C LEU A 31 18.85 -12.38 -11.79
N TYR A 32 20.17 -12.43 -11.61
CA TYR A 32 20.80 -13.12 -10.48
C TYR A 32 20.30 -12.57 -9.14
N HIS A 33 20.36 -11.25 -8.91
CA HIS A 33 19.90 -10.65 -7.65
C HIS A 33 18.37 -10.57 -7.50
N THR A 34 17.62 -10.72 -8.59
CA THR A 34 16.14 -10.86 -8.53
C THR A 34 15.73 -12.23 -8.04
N PHE A 35 16.42 -13.29 -8.44
CA PHE A 35 16.07 -14.68 -8.08
C PHE A 35 16.87 -15.25 -6.91
N ILE A 36 18.04 -14.68 -6.59
CA ILE A 36 18.89 -15.13 -5.48
C ILE A 36 18.90 -14.06 -4.39
N PRO A 37 18.12 -14.27 -3.30
CA PRO A 37 18.04 -13.31 -2.22
C PRO A 37 19.37 -13.25 -1.45
N SER A 38 19.85 -12.05 -1.20
CA SER A 38 20.95 -11.80 -0.26
C SER A 38 20.38 -11.34 1.08
N TRP A 39 21.00 -11.77 2.19
CA TRP A 39 20.54 -11.39 3.53
C TRP A 39 20.94 -9.95 3.87
N PRO A 40 20.02 -9.13 4.41
CA PRO A 40 20.33 -7.77 4.86
C PRO A 40 21.47 -7.77 5.89
N ARG A 41 22.36 -6.79 5.81
CA ARG A 41 23.46 -6.62 6.77
C ARG A 41 23.28 -5.31 7.55
N GLY A 42 23.09 -5.45 8.85
CA GLY A 42 22.94 -4.34 9.80
C GLY A 42 21.55 -3.73 9.86
N HIS A 43 21.31 -2.97 10.92
CA HIS A 43 20.05 -2.32 11.26
C HIS A 43 19.34 -1.62 10.08
N ASN A 44 20.05 -0.75 9.34
CA ASN A 44 19.43 0.06 8.28
C ASN A 44 18.86 -0.80 7.13
N ALA A 45 19.52 -1.93 6.82
CA ALA A 45 19.07 -2.82 5.77
C ALA A 45 17.82 -3.61 6.21
N TRP A 46 17.77 -4.04 7.48
CA TRP A 46 16.58 -4.63 8.09
C TRP A 46 15.42 -3.65 8.16
N GLN A 47 15.69 -2.41 8.57
CA GLN A 47 14.69 -1.36 8.63
C GLN A 47 14.10 -1.06 7.24
N SER A 48 14.94 -1.03 6.20
CA SER A 48 14.48 -0.87 4.82
C SER A 48 13.63 -2.05 4.34
N LEU A 49 14.01 -3.28 4.69
CA LEU A 49 13.22 -4.48 4.39
C LEU A 49 11.84 -4.43 5.07
N VAL A 50 11.80 -4.10 6.36
CA VAL A 50 10.55 -3.93 7.13
C VAL A 50 9.69 -2.82 6.53
N ALA A 51 10.29 -1.69 6.14
CA ALA A 51 9.58 -0.60 5.50
C ALA A 51 8.93 -1.03 4.18
N VAL A 52 9.68 -1.74 3.31
CA VAL A 52 9.14 -2.26 2.04
C VAL A 52 7.97 -3.21 2.32
N LEU A 53 8.15 -4.18 3.21
CA LEU A 53 7.08 -5.12 3.58
C LEU A 53 5.84 -4.39 4.15
N GLY A 54 6.04 -3.35 4.95
CA GLY A 54 4.98 -2.51 5.50
C GLY A 54 4.21 -1.72 4.44
N THR A 55 4.89 -1.22 3.41
CA THR A 55 4.20 -0.57 2.27
C THR A 55 3.45 -1.56 1.38
N THR A 56 3.91 -2.79 1.26
CA THR A 56 3.24 -3.83 0.46
C THR A 56 2.03 -4.41 1.18
N ILE A 57 2.14 -4.67 2.49
CA ILE A 57 1.11 -5.30 3.31
C ILE A 57 0.66 -4.30 4.37
N SER A 58 0.13 -3.17 3.92
CA SER A 58 -0.27 -2.11 4.84
C SER A 58 -1.51 -2.52 5.65
N PRO A 59 -1.44 -2.49 6.99
CA PRO A 59 -2.54 -2.73 7.93
C PRO A 59 -3.90 -2.18 7.52
N TYR A 60 -3.94 -0.92 7.12
CA TYR A 60 -5.18 -0.20 6.84
C TYR A 60 -5.91 -0.75 5.62
N LEU A 61 -5.21 -1.41 4.68
CA LEU A 61 -5.80 -1.95 3.47
C LEU A 61 -6.82 -3.05 3.78
N PHE A 62 -6.62 -3.83 4.84
CA PHE A 62 -7.56 -4.90 5.20
C PHE A 62 -8.91 -4.34 5.65
N PHE A 63 -8.89 -3.30 6.48
CA PHE A 63 -10.11 -2.60 6.90
C PHE A 63 -10.73 -1.85 5.72
N TRP A 64 -9.92 -1.06 5.00
CA TRP A 64 -10.40 -0.30 3.85
C TRP A 64 -11.05 -1.20 2.81
N GLN A 65 -10.39 -2.30 2.41
CA GLN A 65 -10.89 -3.20 1.39
C GLN A 65 -12.17 -3.90 1.85
N ALA A 66 -12.25 -4.35 3.11
CA ALA A 66 -13.48 -4.93 3.64
C ALA A 66 -14.64 -3.91 3.66
N SER A 67 -14.39 -2.67 4.12
CA SER A 67 -15.41 -1.63 4.16
C SER A 67 -15.82 -1.18 2.75
N GLN A 68 -14.88 -1.06 1.79
CA GLN A 68 -15.18 -0.73 0.39
C GLN A 68 -16.05 -1.80 -0.27
N GLU A 69 -15.77 -3.08 -0.02
CA GLU A 69 -16.58 -4.17 -0.56
C GLU A 69 -18.04 -4.06 -0.08
N VAL A 70 -18.22 -3.70 1.20
CA VAL A 70 -19.55 -3.42 1.75
C VAL A 70 -20.20 -2.22 1.06
N GLU A 71 -19.47 -1.14 0.80
CA GLU A 71 -19.97 0.04 0.09
C GLU A 71 -20.39 -0.28 -1.36
N GLU A 72 -19.61 -1.06 -2.09
CA GLU A 72 -19.93 -1.51 -3.45
C GLU A 72 -21.19 -2.37 -3.47
N GLU A 73 -21.35 -3.30 -2.52
CA GLU A 73 -22.57 -4.10 -2.38
C GLU A 73 -23.79 -3.22 -2.04
N LYS A 74 -23.64 -2.17 -1.22
CA LYS A 74 -24.72 -1.20 -0.96
C LYS A 74 -25.12 -0.46 -2.23
N ALA A 75 -24.14 -0.07 -3.04
CA ALA A 75 -24.35 0.63 -4.32
C ALA A 75 -25.05 -0.26 -5.35
N MET A 76 -24.80 -1.58 -5.32
CA MET A 76 -25.54 -2.59 -6.09
C MET A 76 -26.95 -2.88 -5.57
N GLY A 77 -27.39 -2.21 -4.49
CA GLY A 77 -28.74 -2.34 -3.93
C GLY A 77 -28.86 -3.34 -2.77
N ARG A 78 -27.79 -4.06 -2.41
CA ARG A 78 -27.77 -5.00 -1.28
C ARG A 78 -27.62 -4.24 0.03
N ARG A 79 -28.66 -3.52 0.47
CA ARG A 79 -28.59 -2.61 1.63
C ARG A 79 -28.75 -3.32 2.98
N MET A 80 -29.40 -4.49 3.02
CA MET A 80 -29.63 -5.27 4.24
C MET A 80 -28.50 -6.27 4.50
N LEU A 81 -28.22 -6.60 5.77
CA LEU A 81 -27.19 -7.58 6.13
C LEU A 81 -27.45 -8.96 5.49
N ILE A 82 -28.70 -9.42 5.52
CA ILE A 82 -29.14 -10.71 4.94
C ILE A 82 -28.82 -10.79 3.43
N SER A 83 -28.88 -9.65 2.71
CA SER A 83 -28.56 -9.61 1.28
C SER A 83 -27.05 -9.67 0.98
N ARG A 84 -26.20 -9.63 2.00
CA ARG A 84 -24.73 -9.72 1.91
C ARG A 84 -24.19 -11.01 2.57
N GLU A 85 -25.06 -11.87 3.08
CA GLU A 85 -24.64 -13.11 3.74
C GLU A 85 -24.29 -14.18 2.70
N GLY A 86 -23.01 -14.60 2.71
CA GLY A 86 -22.48 -15.64 1.86
C GLY A 86 -22.09 -15.14 0.47
N ALA A 87 -20.80 -15.30 0.13
CA ALA A 87 -20.31 -14.96 -1.20
C ALA A 87 -20.51 -16.14 -2.16
N THR A 88 -20.90 -15.85 -3.40
CA THR A 88 -20.91 -16.85 -4.46
C THR A 88 -19.48 -17.17 -4.91
N LYS A 89 -19.26 -18.36 -5.45
CA LYS A 89 -17.95 -18.75 -6.00
C LYS A 89 -17.45 -17.80 -7.10
N ARG A 90 -18.38 -17.19 -7.86
CA ARG A 90 -18.05 -16.21 -8.91
C ARG A 90 -17.58 -14.89 -8.28
N GLU A 91 -18.29 -14.35 -7.30
CA GLU A 91 -17.85 -13.13 -6.60
C GLU A 91 -16.48 -13.31 -5.94
N ILE A 92 -16.20 -14.47 -5.33
CA ILE A 92 -14.88 -14.77 -4.77
C ILE A 92 -13.80 -14.82 -5.86
N LEU A 93 -14.11 -15.39 -7.03
CA LEU A 93 -13.16 -15.49 -8.15
C LEU A 93 -12.89 -14.10 -8.75
N ASP A 94 -13.93 -13.30 -8.97
CA ASP A 94 -13.82 -11.96 -9.54
C ASP A 94 -12.96 -11.07 -8.63
N ARG A 95 -13.23 -11.09 -7.31
CA ARG A 95 -12.40 -10.41 -6.31
C ARG A 95 -10.95 -10.88 -6.33
N ARG A 96 -10.72 -12.19 -6.48
CA ARG A 96 -9.37 -12.76 -6.50
C ARG A 96 -8.59 -12.30 -7.73
N ILE A 97 -9.25 -12.19 -8.88
CA ILE A 97 -8.64 -11.71 -10.13
C ILE A 97 -8.34 -10.22 -10.01
N ASP A 98 -9.29 -9.42 -9.52
CA ASP A 98 -9.12 -7.98 -9.37
C ASP A 98 -7.96 -7.63 -8.42
N VAL A 99 -7.97 -8.20 -7.20
CA VAL A 99 -6.90 -8.04 -6.22
C VAL A 99 -5.58 -8.59 -6.76
N GLY A 100 -5.60 -9.73 -7.44
CA GLY A 100 -4.42 -10.36 -8.02
C GLY A 100 -3.77 -9.50 -9.10
N ALA A 101 -4.56 -8.96 -10.03
CA ALA A 101 -4.09 -8.09 -11.10
C ALA A 101 -3.57 -6.76 -10.54
N GLY A 102 -4.29 -6.14 -9.60
CA GLY A 102 -3.87 -4.92 -8.94
C GLY A 102 -2.56 -5.09 -8.17
N THR A 103 -2.42 -6.21 -7.43
CA THR A 103 -1.20 -6.55 -6.68
C THR A 103 -0.03 -6.83 -7.62
N PHE A 104 -0.24 -7.58 -8.70
CA PHE A 104 0.80 -7.87 -9.69
C PHE A 104 1.36 -6.59 -10.32
N PHE A 105 0.46 -5.72 -10.79
CA PHE A 105 0.84 -4.47 -11.42
C PHE A 105 1.57 -3.54 -10.44
N SER A 106 1.09 -3.43 -9.21
CA SER A 106 1.74 -2.62 -8.16
C SER A 106 3.16 -3.12 -7.84
N ASN A 107 3.35 -4.44 -7.73
CA ASN A 107 4.68 -5.03 -7.49
C ASN A 107 5.61 -4.85 -8.69
N LEU A 108 5.08 -4.95 -9.91
CA LEU A 108 5.86 -4.70 -11.13
C LEU A 108 6.42 -3.27 -11.15
N VAL A 109 5.58 -2.29 -10.85
CA VAL A 109 5.97 -0.88 -10.77
C VAL A 109 7.00 -0.67 -9.66
N MET A 110 6.76 -1.24 -8.48
CA MET A 110 7.71 -1.19 -7.35
C MET A 110 9.09 -1.74 -7.76
N TYR A 111 9.13 -2.89 -8.46
CA TYR A 111 10.37 -3.46 -8.96
C TYR A 111 11.12 -2.51 -9.90
N PHE A 112 10.41 -1.88 -10.85
CA PHE A 112 11.05 -0.92 -11.77
C PHE A 112 11.53 0.35 -11.05
N ILE A 113 10.84 0.83 -10.02
CA ILE A 113 11.28 1.95 -9.19
C ILE A 113 12.57 1.58 -8.44
N ILE A 114 12.63 0.41 -7.82
CA ILE A 114 13.82 -0.07 -7.10
C ILE A 114 15.00 -0.22 -8.08
N LEU A 115 14.79 -0.88 -9.21
CA LEU A 115 15.81 -1.09 -10.24
C LEU A 115 16.34 0.24 -10.78
N THR A 116 15.43 1.15 -11.12
CA THR A 116 15.76 2.51 -11.57
C THR A 116 16.62 3.26 -10.55
N THR A 117 16.22 3.23 -9.29
CA THR A 117 16.92 3.92 -8.21
C THR A 117 18.30 3.28 -7.98
N ALA A 118 18.40 1.96 -8.04
CA ALA A 118 19.67 1.25 -7.96
C ALA A 118 20.63 1.62 -9.11
N LEU A 119 20.13 1.77 -10.33
CA LEU A 119 20.98 2.09 -11.49
C LEU A 119 21.39 3.57 -11.56
N THR A 120 20.64 4.48 -10.95
CA THR A 120 20.88 5.93 -11.04
C THR A 120 21.55 6.52 -9.80
N LEU A 121 21.13 6.10 -8.61
CA LEU A 121 21.64 6.64 -7.34
C LEU A 121 22.86 5.92 -6.81
N TYR A 122 22.92 4.60 -6.97
CA TYR A 122 24.02 3.80 -6.45
C TYR A 122 25.39 4.19 -7.04
N PRO A 123 25.52 4.51 -8.35
CA PRO A 123 26.80 4.95 -8.92
C PRO A 123 27.28 6.32 -8.41
N HIS A 124 26.37 7.20 -7.97
CA HIS A 124 26.70 8.57 -7.53
C HIS A 124 26.95 8.66 -6.01
N ASN A 125 26.86 7.54 -5.27
CA ASN A 125 27.10 7.43 -3.83
C ASN A 125 26.23 8.37 -2.94
N GLU A 126 25.17 8.92 -3.51
CA GLU A 126 24.15 9.75 -2.83
C GLU A 126 23.19 8.85 -2.05
N ARG A 127 23.52 8.56 -0.79
CA ARG A 127 22.75 7.63 0.08
C ARG A 127 21.70 8.32 0.95
N ASN A 128 21.68 9.66 0.98
CA ASN A 128 20.76 10.44 1.82
C ASN A 128 19.83 11.29 0.96
N ILE A 129 18.68 10.71 0.59
CA ILE A 129 17.58 11.49 0.01
C ILE A 129 16.78 12.10 1.16
N GLU A 130 16.93 13.40 1.37
CA GLU A 130 16.21 14.16 2.39
C GLU A 130 15.08 15.02 1.82
N SER A 131 15.08 15.27 0.51
CA SER A 131 14.12 16.14 -0.18
C SER A 131 13.52 15.53 -1.45
N SER A 132 12.25 15.87 -1.75
CA SER A 132 11.56 15.52 -2.99
C SER A 132 12.28 16.05 -4.23
N ARG A 133 13.02 17.16 -4.08
CA ARG A 133 13.87 17.72 -5.14
C ARG A 133 15.00 16.77 -5.53
N GLN A 134 15.65 16.15 -4.54
CA GLN A 134 16.72 15.17 -4.80
C GLN A 134 16.17 13.92 -5.51
N VAL A 135 14.93 13.53 -5.22
CA VAL A 135 14.24 12.45 -5.95
C VAL A 135 13.99 12.85 -7.41
N ALA A 136 13.57 14.09 -7.68
CA ALA A 136 13.37 14.57 -9.04
C ALA A 136 14.69 14.66 -9.84
N GLU A 137 15.77 15.14 -9.20
CA GLU A 137 17.11 15.23 -9.77
C GLU A 137 17.70 13.84 -10.06
N ALA A 138 17.47 12.88 -9.17
CA ALA A 138 17.79 11.47 -9.38
C ALA A 138 17.12 10.85 -10.62
N LEU A 139 15.93 11.36 -10.98
CA LEU A 139 15.18 10.92 -12.16
C LEU A 139 15.58 11.66 -13.44
N GLN A 140 16.44 12.68 -13.36
CA GLN A 140 16.91 13.45 -14.52
C GLN A 140 17.62 12.60 -15.59
N PRO A 141 18.46 11.60 -15.25
CA PRO A 141 19.05 10.70 -16.25
C PRO A 141 17.99 9.84 -16.97
N LEU A 142 16.80 9.67 -16.40
CA LEU A 142 15.74 8.83 -16.95
C LEU A 142 14.77 9.56 -17.89
N ALA A 143 14.35 10.75 -17.49
CA ALA A 143 13.31 11.51 -18.17
C ALA A 143 13.84 12.83 -18.78
N GLY A 144 15.16 13.03 -18.71
CA GLY A 144 15.83 14.21 -19.24
C GLY A 144 15.33 15.50 -18.59
N PRO A 145 15.25 16.62 -19.32
CA PRO A 145 14.84 17.91 -18.75
C PRO A 145 13.38 17.92 -18.25
N PHE A 146 12.54 16.95 -18.64
CA PHE A 146 11.15 16.85 -18.20
C PHE A 146 10.96 16.01 -16.92
N ALA A 147 12.03 15.44 -16.36
CA ALA A 147 11.96 14.59 -15.17
C ALA A 147 11.29 15.27 -13.97
N ALA A 148 11.64 16.52 -13.69
CA ALA A 148 11.07 17.27 -12.58
C ALA A 148 9.56 17.52 -12.76
N THR A 149 9.14 17.83 -13.99
CA THR A 149 7.72 18.05 -14.32
C THR A 149 6.92 16.75 -14.21
N LEU A 150 7.42 15.66 -14.79
CA LEU A 150 6.79 14.34 -14.70
C LEU A 150 6.69 13.85 -13.25
N TYR A 151 7.75 14.01 -12.47
CA TYR A 151 7.76 13.67 -11.05
C TYR A 151 6.75 14.51 -10.26
N THR A 152 6.68 15.82 -10.51
CA THR A 152 5.74 16.71 -9.81
C THR A 152 4.28 16.37 -10.15
N VAL A 153 3.97 16.16 -11.42
CA VAL A 153 2.62 15.76 -11.86
C VAL A 153 2.24 14.39 -11.29
N GLY A 154 3.17 13.44 -11.31
CA GLY A 154 2.97 12.12 -10.72
C GLY A 154 2.73 12.20 -9.21
N LEU A 155 3.54 12.97 -8.49
CA LEU A 155 3.43 13.15 -7.04
C LEU A 155 2.09 13.79 -6.65
N ILE A 156 1.66 14.83 -7.37
CA ILE A 156 0.34 15.46 -7.16
C ILE A 156 -0.78 14.47 -7.46
N GLY A 157 -0.69 13.73 -8.57
CA GLY A 157 -1.68 12.73 -8.95
C GLY A 157 -1.85 11.62 -7.90
N VAL A 158 -0.74 11.07 -7.40
CA VAL A 158 -0.76 10.06 -6.32
C VAL A 158 -1.32 10.67 -5.03
N GLY A 159 -0.93 11.89 -4.66
CA GLY A 159 -1.44 12.56 -3.46
C GLY A 159 -2.96 12.78 -3.50
N LEU A 160 -3.50 13.26 -4.63
CA LEU A 160 -4.94 13.48 -4.79
C LEU A 160 -5.77 12.20 -4.68
N LEU A 161 -5.21 11.06 -5.11
CA LEU A 161 -5.86 9.76 -4.96
C LEU A 161 -5.68 9.18 -3.55
N ALA A 162 -4.51 9.35 -2.94
CA ALA A 162 -4.17 8.75 -1.65
C ALA A 162 -4.86 9.46 -0.46
N ILE A 163 -4.99 10.79 -0.49
CA ILE A 163 -5.55 11.56 0.64
C ILE A 163 -6.97 11.10 1.00
N PRO A 164 -7.93 11.00 0.05
CA PRO A 164 -9.28 10.52 0.37
C PRO A 164 -9.29 9.08 0.88
N ILE A 165 -8.43 8.22 0.33
CA ILE A 165 -8.33 6.80 0.69
C ILE A 165 -7.85 6.65 2.14
N LEU A 166 -6.75 7.31 2.49
CA LEU A 166 -6.17 7.22 3.83
C LEU A 166 -7.05 7.89 4.89
N ALA A 167 -7.61 9.07 4.57
CA ALA A 167 -8.50 9.78 5.48
C ALA A 167 -9.81 9.00 5.70
N GLY A 168 -10.39 8.44 4.62
CA GLY A 168 -11.57 7.60 4.71
C GLY A 168 -11.30 6.29 5.46
N SER A 169 -10.15 5.63 5.24
CA SER A 169 -9.78 4.40 5.97
C SER A 169 -9.70 4.64 7.46
N SER A 170 -9.07 5.75 7.86
CA SER A 170 -9.01 6.16 9.26
C SER A 170 -10.42 6.41 9.81
N ALA A 171 -11.27 7.12 9.06
CA ALA A 171 -12.63 7.40 9.48
C ALA A 171 -13.50 6.14 9.63
N TYR A 172 -13.35 5.15 8.73
CA TYR A 172 -14.01 3.86 8.82
C TYR A 172 -13.53 3.08 10.04
N ALA A 173 -12.21 3.02 10.29
CA ALA A 173 -11.67 2.33 11.46
C ALA A 173 -12.19 2.90 12.78
N PHE A 174 -12.23 4.23 12.93
CA PHE A 174 -12.79 4.88 14.11
C PHE A 174 -14.30 4.66 14.23
N ALA A 175 -15.03 4.72 13.12
CA ALA A 175 -16.46 4.55 13.16
C ALA A 175 -16.89 3.10 13.46
N GLU A 176 -16.16 2.10 12.97
CA GLU A 176 -16.41 0.69 13.30
C GLU A 176 -16.07 0.39 14.77
N THR A 177 -14.94 0.87 15.26
CA THR A 177 -14.51 0.64 16.66
C THR A 177 -15.42 1.33 17.67
N LEU A 178 -15.99 2.49 17.34
CA LEU A 178 -16.86 3.27 18.22
C LEU A 178 -18.35 3.12 17.90
N ALA A 179 -18.71 2.20 16.99
CA ALA A 179 -20.07 1.94 16.53
C ALA A 179 -20.82 3.21 16.05
N TRP A 180 -20.11 4.12 15.38
CA TRP A 180 -20.68 5.35 14.84
C TRP A 180 -21.37 5.11 13.50
N LYS A 181 -22.31 6.01 13.15
CA LYS A 181 -22.89 6.02 11.79
C LYS A 181 -21.81 6.42 10.78
N GLN A 182 -21.55 5.53 9.82
CA GLN A 182 -20.54 5.67 8.78
C GLN A 182 -21.11 5.49 7.37
N GLY A 183 -20.32 5.91 6.38
CA GLY A 183 -20.62 5.78 4.95
C GLY A 183 -20.40 7.10 4.21
N LEU A 184 -19.68 7.04 3.08
CA LEU A 184 -19.54 8.18 2.16
C LEU A 184 -20.84 8.51 1.43
N ASP A 185 -21.79 7.57 1.43
CA ASP A 185 -23.15 7.69 0.89
C ASP A 185 -24.11 8.44 1.83
N LYS A 186 -23.68 8.74 3.06
CA LYS A 186 -24.50 9.40 4.08
C LYS A 186 -24.37 10.92 4.00
N PRO A 187 -25.45 11.68 4.21
CA PRO A 187 -25.34 13.13 4.32
C PRO A 187 -24.47 13.51 5.52
N VAL A 188 -23.64 14.54 5.36
CA VAL A 188 -22.65 15.01 6.35
C VAL A 188 -23.26 15.20 7.75
N ARG A 189 -24.49 15.71 7.84
CA ARG A 189 -25.21 15.88 9.11
C ARG A 189 -25.49 14.57 9.85
N SER A 190 -25.67 13.46 9.13
CA SER A 190 -25.99 12.15 9.72
C SER A 190 -24.77 11.34 10.15
N ALA A 191 -23.59 11.65 9.59
CA ALA A 191 -22.31 11.00 9.86
C ALA A 191 -21.25 12.03 10.33
N ARG A 192 -21.65 12.98 11.17
CA ARG A 192 -20.82 14.12 11.60
C ARG A 192 -19.45 13.72 12.16
N TYR A 193 -19.41 12.62 12.92
CA TYR A 193 -18.17 12.12 13.51
C TYR A 193 -17.23 11.52 12.46
N PHE A 194 -17.77 10.78 11.48
CA PHE A 194 -17.02 10.22 10.36
C PHE A 194 -16.35 11.33 9.52
N TYR A 195 -17.11 12.34 9.09
CA TYR A 195 -16.56 13.49 8.37
C TYR A 195 -15.65 14.36 9.25
N GLY A 196 -15.87 14.37 10.56
CA GLY A 196 -14.99 14.99 11.55
C GLY A 196 -13.61 14.35 11.56
N VAL A 197 -13.52 13.01 11.59
CA VAL A 197 -12.24 12.30 11.51
C VAL A 197 -11.51 12.60 10.20
N ILE A 198 -12.22 12.61 9.06
CA ILE A 198 -11.63 12.99 7.76
C ILE A 198 -11.02 14.39 7.84
N SER A 199 -11.80 15.35 8.33
CA SER A 199 -11.38 16.76 8.41
C SER A 199 -10.18 16.94 9.33
N VAL A 200 -10.19 16.31 10.52
CA VAL A 200 -9.09 16.38 11.48
C VAL A 200 -7.84 15.70 10.92
N SER A 201 -7.95 14.53 10.30
CA SER A 201 -6.82 13.83 9.67
C SER A 201 -6.19 14.67 8.55
N THR A 202 -7.00 15.32 7.71
CA THR A 202 -6.49 16.23 6.68
C THR A 202 -5.79 17.46 7.28
N LEU A 203 -6.39 18.08 8.30
CA LEU A 203 -5.79 19.23 8.98
C LEU A 203 -4.48 18.86 9.68
N LEU A 204 -4.39 17.70 10.32
CA LEU A 204 -3.15 17.20 10.91
C LEU A 204 -2.07 16.93 9.85
N GLY A 205 -2.44 16.38 8.70
CA GLY A 205 -1.53 16.21 7.57
C GLY A 205 -0.98 17.54 7.04
N ILE A 206 -1.82 18.57 6.96
CA ILE A 206 -1.38 19.94 6.60
C ILE A 206 -0.52 20.53 7.71
N ALA A 207 -0.89 20.33 8.98
CA ALA A 207 -0.14 20.81 10.13
C ALA A 207 1.29 20.25 10.17
N MET A 208 1.50 19.01 9.71
CA MET A 208 2.83 18.42 9.59
C MET A 208 3.76 19.21 8.66
N LEU A 209 3.24 19.97 7.68
CA LEU A 209 4.06 20.83 6.81
C LEU A 209 4.75 21.97 7.57
N PHE A 210 4.20 22.38 8.73
CA PHE A 210 4.81 23.40 9.58
C PHE A 210 5.82 22.83 10.57
N VAL A 211 5.88 21.50 10.70
CA VAL A 211 6.87 20.83 11.54
C VAL A 211 8.15 20.65 10.73
N LYS A 212 9.32 20.98 11.30
CA LYS A 212 10.64 20.84 10.64
C LYS A 212 11.10 19.38 10.41
N ILE A 213 10.17 18.43 10.31
CA ILE A 213 10.47 17.02 10.04
C ILE A 213 10.45 16.83 8.52
N SER A 214 11.48 16.16 7.97
CA SER A 214 11.48 15.78 6.55
C SER A 214 10.29 14.85 6.26
N PRO A 215 9.39 15.20 5.31
CA PRO A 215 8.26 14.35 4.94
C PRO A 215 8.69 12.95 4.47
N ILE A 216 9.88 12.84 3.86
CA ILE A 216 10.43 11.55 3.41
C ILE A 216 10.78 10.67 4.61
N LYS A 217 11.42 11.24 5.65
CA LYS A 217 11.74 10.50 6.88
C LYS A 217 10.48 10.10 7.64
N ALA A 218 9.48 10.98 7.69
CA ALA A 218 8.18 10.67 8.28
C ALA A 218 7.45 9.54 7.52
N LEU A 219 7.44 9.59 6.19
CA LEU A 219 6.87 8.55 5.34
C LEU A 219 7.58 7.21 5.55
N PHE A 220 8.92 7.21 5.58
CA PHE A 220 9.70 6.00 5.83
C PHE A 220 9.43 5.43 7.23
N GLY A 221 9.38 6.28 8.26
CA GLY A 221 9.04 5.86 9.62
C GLY A 221 7.63 5.25 9.71
N ALA A 222 6.65 5.85 9.04
CA ALA A 222 5.30 5.31 8.94
C ALA A 222 5.28 3.93 8.26
N SER A 223 6.06 3.75 7.20
CA SER A 223 6.23 2.45 6.51
C SER A 223 6.83 1.38 7.42
N VAL A 224 7.84 1.73 8.24
CA VAL A 224 8.43 0.80 9.22
C VAL A 224 7.39 0.40 10.26
N ILE A 225 6.64 1.37 10.82
CA ILE A 225 5.56 1.09 11.78
C ILE A 225 4.53 0.14 11.16
N ASN A 226 4.11 0.39 9.92
CA ASN A 226 3.20 -0.50 9.20
C ASN A 226 3.79 -1.91 9.05
N GLY A 227 5.08 -2.04 8.75
CA GLY A 227 5.76 -3.33 8.62
C GLY A 227 5.82 -4.11 9.93
N VAL A 228 6.01 -3.43 11.06
CA VAL A 228 5.98 -4.03 12.40
C VAL A 228 4.55 -4.46 12.78
N LEU A 229 3.53 -3.66 12.45
CA LEU A 229 2.13 -3.92 12.83
C LEU A 229 1.43 -4.96 11.94
N ALA A 230 1.78 -5.02 10.66
CA ALA A 230 1.18 -5.90 9.67
C ALA A 230 1.08 -7.39 10.09
N PRO A 231 2.13 -8.06 10.62
CA PRO A 231 2.01 -9.46 11.00
C PRO A 231 0.96 -9.72 12.08
N PHE A 232 0.80 -8.81 13.04
CA PHE A 232 -0.21 -8.97 14.10
C PHE A 232 -1.63 -8.96 13.53
N LEU A 233 -1.89 -8.06 12.58
CA LEU A 233 -3.18 -8.02 11.89
C LEU A 233 -3.38 -9.23 10.97
N LEU A 234 -2.33 -9.67 10.26
CA LEU A 234 -2.39 -10.89 9.45
C LEU A 234 -2.76 -12.12 10.29
N VAL A 235 -2.21 -12.25 11.49
CA VAL A 235 -2.58 -13.33 12.42
C VAL A 235 -4.05 -13.21 12.81
N GLY A 236 -4.54 -12.01 13.13
CA GLY A 236 -5.96 -11.78 13.42
C GLY A 236 -6.88 -12.19 12.27
N ILE A 237 -6.55 -11.76 11.04
CA ILE A 237 -7.29 -12.12 9.82
C ILE A 237 -7.23 -13.63 9.58
N LEU A 238 -6.07 -14.25 9.77
CA LEU A 238 -5.90 -15.68 9.59
C LEU A 238 -6.77 -16.50 10.55
N VAL A 239 -6.90 -16.05 11.80
CA VAL A 239 -7.80 -16.67 12.79
C VAL A 239 -9.25 -16.56 12.33
N VAL A 240 -9.70 -15.35 11.95
CA VAL A 240 -11.07 -15.12 11.48
C VAL A 240 -11.38 -15.92 10.21
N ALA A 241 -10.48 -15.90 9.23
CA ALA A 241 -10.64 -16.61 7.95
C ALA A 241 -10.58 -18.14 8.10
N SER A 242 -10.05 -18.63 9.21
CA SER A 242 -9.98 -20.07 9.52
C SER A 242 -11.22 -20.59 10.23
N ASP A 243 -11.96 -19.72 10.92
CA ASP A 243 -13.12 -20.07 11.72
C ASP A 243 -14.35 -20.37 10.85
N ARG A 244 -14.88 -21.60 10.96
CA ARG A 244 -16.03 -22.06 10.16
C ARG A 244 -17.35 -21.41 10.55
N LYS A 245 -17.48 -20.96 11.80
CA LYS A 245 -18.69 -20.32 12.34
C LYS A 245 -18.77 -18.87 11.88
N LEU A 246 -17.67 -18.13 11.96
CA LEU A 246 -17.56 -16.76 11.46
C LEU A 246 -17.65 -16.69 9.93
N MET A 247 -17.03 -17.64 9.23
CA MET A 247 -17.04 -17.70 7.75
C MET A 247 -18.27 -18.42 7.16
N GLN A 248 -19.31 -18.71 7.96
CA GLN A 248 -20.56 -19.31 7.47
C GLN A 248 -20.34 -20.56 6.58
N ARG A 249 -19.46 -21.47 7.03
CA ARG A 249 -19.04 -22.70 6.30
C ARG A 249 -18.28 -22.48 4.98
N GLN A 250 -17.77 -21.27 4.70
CA GLN A 250 -16.86 -20.98 3.59
C GLN A 250 -15.46 -20.54 4.05
N PRO A 251 -14.74 -21.33 4.86
CA PRO A 251 -13.46 -20.90 5.41
C PRO A 251 -12.37 -20.91 4.34
N SER A 252 -11.30 -20.13 4.56
CA SER A 252 -10.17 -20.04 3.63
C SER A 252 -9.51 -21.41 3.41
N PRO A 253 -9.05 -21.76 2.19
CA PRO A 253 -8.38 -23.03 1.92
C PRO A 253 -7.06 -23.15 2.66
N TRP A 254 -6.66 -24.39 2.99
CA TRP A 254 -5.48 -24.67 3.81
C TRP A 254 -4.18 -24.06 3.26
N LEU A 255 -4.00 -24.07 1.93
CA LEU A 255 -2.82 -23.51 1.28
C LEU A 255 -2.72 -21.99 1.51
N SER A 256 -3.84 -21.26 1.39
CA SER A 256 -3.88 -19.82 1.67
C SER A 256 -3.53 -19.53 3.13
N ARG A 257 -3.97 -20.38 4.07
CA ARG A 257 -3.63 -20.22 5.49
C ARG A 257 -2.14 -20.39 5.76
N ILE A 258 -1.52 -21.41 5.15
CA ILE A 258 -0.08 -21.64 5.30
C ILE A 258 0.71 -20.48 4.71
N VAL A 259 0.34 -20.00 3.52
CA VAL A 259 1.05 -18.89 2.87
C VAL A 259 0.95 -17.62 3.74
N VAL A 260 -0.25 -17.25 4.20
CA VAL A 260 -0.44 -16.09 5.07
C VAL A 260 0.30 -16.24 6.40
N GLY A 261 0.26 -17.43 7.01
CA GLY A 261 0.99 -17.72 8.24
C GLY A 261 2.50 -17.62 8.08
N LEU A 262 3.04 -18.13 6.98
CA LEU A 262 4.46 -18.01 6.64
C LEU A 262 4.85 -16.56 6.40
N THR A 263 4.04 -15.79 5.67
CA THR A 263 4.26 -14.35 5.48
C THR A 263 4.30 -13.61 6.81
N ALA A 264 3.33 -13.86 7.70
CA ALA A 264 3.31 -13.24 9.02
C ALA A 264 4.56 -13.62 9.85
N ALA A 265 4.99 -14.88 9.80
CA ALA A 265 6.20 -15.34 10.47
C ALA A 265 7.46 -14.65 9.92
N ILE A 266 7.62 -14.55 8.60
CA ILE A 266 8.74 -13.86 7.96
C ILE A 266 8.76 -12.38 8.36
N MET A 267 7.61 -11.72 8.37
CA MET A 267 7.51 -10.31 8.79
C MET A 267 7.87 -10.12 10.26
N LEU A 268 7.45 -11.02 11.16
CA LEU A 268 7.84 -10.99 12.56
C LEU A 268 9.34 -11.20 12.74
N ILE A 269 9.94 -12.14 12.00
CA ILE A 269 11.38 -12.38 12.04
C ILE A 269 12.13 -11.13 11.54
N ALA A 270 11.68 -10.51 10.44
CA ALA A 270 12.30 -9.30 9.91
C ALA A 270 12.18 -8.12 10.89
N ALA A 271 11.02 -7.94 11.51
CA ALA A 271 10.81 -6.91 12.52
C ALA A 271 11.68 -7.17 13.76
N GLY A 272 11.76 -8.42 14.24
CA GLY A 272 12.65 -8.80 15.34
C GLY A 272 14.11 -8.55 14.99
N ALA A 273 14.56 -9.01 13.82
CA ALA A 273 15.92 -8.79 13.33
C ALA A 273 16.28 -7.31 13.25
N MET A 274 15.36 -6.44 12.83
CA MET A 274 15.55 -4.98 12.86
C MET A 274 15.82 -4.44 14.27
N PHE A 275 15.17 -4.97 15.31
CA PHE A 275 15.39 -4.51 16.68
C PHE A 275 16.68 -5.07 17.32
N PHE A 276 17.15 -6.24 16.88
CA PHE A 276 18.26 -6.96 17.50
C PHE A 276 19.59 -6.96 16.72
N LEU A 277 19.60 -6.60 15.43
CA LEU A 277 20.78 -6.57 14.53
C LEU A 277 20.99 -5.19 13.90
#